data_AF-A0A1F6H0H5-F1
#
_entry.id   AF-A0A1F6H0H5-F1
#
_cell.length_a   1.000
_cell.length_b   1.000
_cell.length_c   1.000
_cell.angle_alpha   90.00
_cell.angle_beta   90.00
_cell.angle_gamma   90.00
#
_symmetry.space_group_name_H-M   'P 1'
#
loop_
_entity.id
_entity.type
_entity.pdbx_description
1 polymer ?
#
loop_
_entity_poly.entity_id
_entity_poly.type
_entity_poly.pdbx_seq_one_letter_code
_entity_poly.pdbx_strand_id
1 'polypeptide(L)'
;MKTWILSALALCLVPLSAFAIEEVKKNTDGSISYRCEFGGTRHEVQVKYLGKGEYLVLRHGSAATGISGKVIAGAPVDAARMGCGE
;
A
#
# COMPACT_ATOMS: atom_id res chain seq x y z
N MET A 1 35.30 -33.86 -14.06
CA MET A 1 34.04 -33.69 -14.81
C MET A 1 32.90 -34.26 -13.99
N LYS A 2 32.07 -33.43 -13.36
CA LYS A 2 30.73 -33.81 -12.88
C LYS A 2 29.94 -32.54 -12.54
N THR A 3 29.09 -32.14 -13.48
CA THR A 3 28.12 -31.04 -13.40
C THR A 3 26.94 -31.49 -12.55
N TRP A 4 26.49 -30.71 -11.56
CA TRP A 4 25.07 -30.65 -11.18
C TRP A 4 24.74 -29.24 -10.67
N ILE A 5 23.90 -28.57 -11.44
CA ILE A 5 23.27 -27.29 -11.19
C ILE A 5 22.27 -27.49 -10.05
N LEU A 6 22.48 -26.84 -8.91
CA LEU A 6 21.46 -26.70 -7.88
C LEU A 6 20.66 -25.44 -8.17
N SER A 7 19.67 -25.59 -9.04
CA SER A 7 18.53 -24.67 -9.16
C SER A 7 17.77 -24.68 -7.84
N ALA A 8 18.18 -23.81 -6.91
CA ALA A 8 17.31 -23.41 -5.82
C ALA A 8 16.31 -22.39 -6.38
N LEU A 9 15.21 -22.92 -6.96
CA LEU A 9 13.94 -22.22 -7.03
C LEU A 9 13.64 -21.75 -5.61
N ALA A 10 13.98 -20.51 -5.28
CA ALA A 10 13.51 -19.87 -4.06
C ALA A 10 12.00 -19.74 -4.24
N LEU A 11 11.26 -20.64 -3.59
CA LEU A 11 9.82 -20.55 -3.44
C LEU A 11 9.52 -19.13 -2.98
N CYS A 12 8.85 -18.35 -3.84
CA CYS A 12 8.11 -17.17 -3.44
C CYS A 12 7.02 -17.62 -2.46
N LEU A 13 7.40 -17.75 -1.19
CA LEU A 13 6.50 -17.77 -0.04
C LEU A 13 5.95 -16.35 0.09
N VAL A 14 5.02 -15.99 -0.81
CA VAL A 14 4.16 -14.83 -0.58
C VAL A 14 3.01 -15.34 0.27
N PRO A 15 2.88 -14.94 1.54
CA PRO A 15 1.68 -15.28 2.30
C PRO A 15 0.48 -14.61 1.63
N LEU A 16 -0.33 -15.40 0.94
CA LEU A 16 -1.67 -15.02 0.47
C LEU A 16 -2.60 -14.86 1.69
N SER A 17 -2.43 -13.82 2.51
CA SER A 17 -3.44 -13.34 3.48
C SER A 17 -2.98 -12.12 4.30
N ALA A 18 -2.28 -11.17 3.70
CA ALA A 18 -2.07 -9.86 4.30
C ALA A 18 -2.45 -8.83 3.24
N PHE A 19 -3.18 -7.78 3.61
CA PHE A 19 -3.35 -6.62 2.75
C PHE A 19 -1.93 -6.15 2.35
N ALA A 20 -1.50 -6.51 1.16
CA ALA A 20 -0.17 -6.14 0.68
C ALA A 20 -0.26 -4.65 0.33
N ILE A 21 0.30 -3.81 1.20
CA ILE A 21 0.39 -2.37 0.99
C ILE A 21 1.79 -2.05 0.52
N GLU A 22 1.89 -1.54 -0.69
CA GLU A 22 3.15 -1.18 -1.33
C GLU A 22 3.18 0.32 -1.58
N GLU A 23 4.29 0.98 -1.26
CA GLU A 23 4.52 2.36 -1.67
C GLU A 23 4.81 2.39 -3.18
N VAL A 24 3.96 3.10 -3.93
CA VAL A 24 4.07 3.18 -5.39
C VAL A 24 4.90 4.39 -5.81
N LYS A 25 4.62 5.53 -5.18
CA LYS A 25 5.16 6.82 -5.62
C LYS A 25 5.05 7.87 -4.54
N LYS A 26 6.07 8.72 -4.43
CA LYS A 26 5.99 10.01 -3.74
C LYS A 26 5.64 11.11 -4.75
N ASN A 27 4.58 11.85 -4.49
CA ASN A 27 4.10 12.92 -5.36
C ASN A 27 4.79 14.25 -5.02
N THR A 28 4.81 15.16 -6.00
CA THR A 28 5.44 16.49 -5.86
C THR A 28 4.72 17.39 -4.86
N ASP A 29 3.43 17.14 -4.58
CA ASP A 29 2.65 17.88 -3.58
C ASP A 29 2.95 17.42 -2.12
N GLY A 30 3.85 16.46 -1.96
CA GLY A 30 4.25 15.90 -0.67
C GLY A 30 3.43 14.69 -0.22
N SER A 31 2.41 14.29 -0.98
CA SER A 31 1.65 13.07 -0.73
C SER A 31 2.40 11.81 -1.17
N ILE A 32 2.02 10.66 -0.63
CA ILE A 32 2.57 9.35 -0.96
C ILE A 32 1.41 8.45 -1.42
N SER A 33 1.54 7.85 -2.60
CA SER A 33 0.60 6.86 -3.13
C SER A 33 1.01 5.46 -2.69
N TYR A 34 0.07 4.75 -2.08
CA TYR A 34 0.16 3.36 -1.70
C TYR A 34 -0.85 2.54 -2.52
N ARG A 35 -0.46 1.32 -2.87
CA ARG A 35 -1.31 0.35 -3.55
C ARG A 35 -1.64 -0.78 -2.60
N CYS A 36 -2.91 -1.14 -2.55
CA CYS A 36 -3.40 -2.29 -1.82
C CYS A 36 -4.20 -3.23 -2.72
N GLU A 37 -4.07 -4.53 -2.51
CA GLU A 37 -4.85 -5.55 -3.20
C GLU A 37 -5.81 -6.24 -2.22
N PHE A 38 -7.11 -6.18 -2.49
CA PHE A 38 -8.13 -6.87 -1.72
C PHE A 38 -9.10 -7.60 -2.65
N GLY A 39 -9.36 -8.89 -2.39
CA GLY A 39 -10.28 -9.69 -3.21
C GLY A 39 -9.92 -9.75 -4.70
N GLY A 40 -8.64 -9.64 -5.04
CA GLY A 40 -8.15 -9.57 -6.44
C GLY A 40 -8.33 -8.21 -7.12
N THR A 41 -8.83 -7.20 -6.40
CA THR A 41 -8.99 -5.83 -6.89
C THR A 41 -7.87 -4.95 -6.35
N ARG A 42 -7.22 -4.21 -7.25
CA ARG A 42 -6.20 -3.21 -6.89
C ARG A 42 -6.86 -1.88 -6.57
N HIS A 43 -6.48 -1.32 -5.44
CA HIS A 43 -6.89 0.01 -4.98
C HIS A 43 -5.65 0.87 -4.78
N GLU A 44 -5.77 2.17 -5.08
CA GLU A 44 -4.74 3.14 -4.77
C GLU A 44 -5.26 4.09 -3.68
N VAL A 45 -4.41 4.34 -2.69
CA VAL A 45 -4.67 5.26 -1.60
C VAL A 45 -3.52 6.27 -1.56
N GLN A 46 -3.85 7.55 -1.62
CA GLN A 46 -2.89 8.61 -1.45
C GLN A 46 -2.98 9.16 -0.04
N VAL A 47 -1.85 9.27 0.65
CA VAL A 47 -1.76 9.84 2.00
C VAL A 47 -0.95 11.12 1.98
N LYS A 48 -1.41 12.14 2.71
CA LYS A 48 -0.72 13.42 2.84
C LYS A 48 -0.63 13.81 4.30
N TYR A 49 0.59 14.06 4.77
CA TYR A 49 0.81 14.49 6.15
C TYR A 49 0.30 15.93 6.34
N LEU A 50 -0.56 16.11 7.35
CA LEU A 50 -1.12 17.41 7.73
C LEU A 50 -0.42 18.02 8.94
N GLY A 51 0.40 17.25 9.66
CA GLY A 51 1.08 17.67 10.88
C GLY A 51 0.52 17.01 12.14
N LYS A 52 1.31 16.96 13.22
CA LYS A 52 0.91 16.43 14.53
C LYS A 52 0.38 14.98 14.50
N GLY A 53 0.89 14.16 13.59
CA GLY A 53 0.41 12.78 13.39
C GLY A 53 -0.90 12.66 12.62
N GLU A 54 -1.46 13.76 12.10
CA GLU A 54 -2.65 13.75 11.24
C GLU A 54 -2.26 13.53 9.78
N TYR A 55 -2.99 12.64 9.10
CA TYR A 55 -2.84 12.33 7.68
C TYR A 55 -4.19 12.46 6.98
N LEU A 56 -4.20 13.12 5.82
CA LEU A 56 -5.29 13.05 4.86
C LEU A 56 -5.12 11.79 4.02
N VAL A 57 -6.19 11.02 3.88
CA VAL A 57 -6.23 9.77 3.13
C VAL A 57 -7.25 9.92 2.00
N LEU A 58 -6.81 9.72 0.77
CA LEU A 58 -7.62 9.82 -0.44
C LEU A 58 -7.68 8.46 -1.11
N ARG A 59 -8.84 7.82 -1.08
CA ARG A 59 -9.03 6.52 -1.76
C ARG A 59 -9.45 6.74 -3.22
N HIS A 60 -8.66 6.20 -4.14
CA HIS A 60 -8.97 6.10 -5.56
C HIS A 60 -9.43 4.68 -5.88
N GLY A 61 -10.74 4.47 -6.00
CA GLY A 61 -11.34 3.22 -6.46
C GLY A 61 -12.10 3.41 -7.78
N SER A 62 -12.23 2.34 -8.57
CA SER A 62 -12.91 2.35 -9.88
C SER A 62 -14.37 2.78 -9.87
N ALA A 63 -15.02 2.84 -8.69
CA ALA A 63 -16.42 3.24 -8.53
C ALA A 63 -16.63 4.40 -7.54
N ALA A 64 -15.58 4.84 -6.84
CA ALA A 64 -15.67 5.89 -5.83
C ALA A 64 -14.37 6.69 -5.83
N THR A 65 -14.34 7.73 -6.66
CA THR A 65 -13.34 8.80 -6.57
C THR A 65 -13.80 9.73 -5.45
N GLY A 66 -13.11 9.74 -4.31
CA GLY A 66 -13.22 10.87 -3.38
C GLY A 66 -13.74 10.61 -1.97
N ILE A 67 -13.61 9.39 -1.41
CA ILE A 67 -13.67 9.28 0.05
C ILE A 67 -12.33 9.78 0.60
N SER A 68 -12.37 11.02 1.07
CA SER A 68 -11.28 11.73 1.72
C SER A 68 -11.51 11.68 3.23
N GLY A 69 -10.68 10.93 3.95
CA GLY A 69 -10.74 10.81 5.41
C GLY A 69 -9.51 11.43 6.08
N LYS A 70 -9.66 12.01 7.27
CA LYS A 70 -8.52 12.34 8.13
C LYS A 70 -8.33 11.23 9.14
N VAL A 71 -7.08 10.80 9.31
CA VAL A 71 -6.71 9.77 10.28
C VAL A 71 -5.53 10.23 11.12
N ILE A 72 -5.40 9.68 12.33
CA ILE A 72 -4.23 9.87 13.19
C ILE A 72 -3.41 8.59 13.11
N ALA A 73 -2.14 8.72 12.73
CA ALA A 73 -1.24 7.59 12.52
C ALA A 73 0.20 7.93 12.94
N GLY A 74 0.99 6.91 13.28
CA GLY A 74 2.42 7.07 13.59
C GLY A 74 3.29 7.20 12.35
N ALA A 75 2.86 6.58 11.24
CA ALA A 75 3.56 6.58 9.97
C ALA A 75 2.59 6.71 8.77
N PRO A 76 3.05 7.17 7.60
CA PRO A 76 2.20 7.25 6.40
C PRO A 76 1.66 5.90 5.95
N VAL A 77 2.41 4.82 6.14
CA VAL A 77 1.96 3.46 5.81
C VAL A 77 0.79 3.02 6.71
N ASP A 78 0.76 3.44 7.97
CA ASP A 78 -0.35 3.15 8.89
C ASP A 78 -1.62 3.90 8.49
N ALA A 79 -1.47 5.16 8.05
CA ALA A 79 -2.58 5.91 7.48
C ALA A 79 -3.11 5.26 6.18
N ALA A 80 -2.22 4.69 5.36
CA ALA A 80 -2.60 3.97 4.16
C ALA A 80 -3.33 2.65 4.48
N ARG A 81 -2.92 1.92 5.52
CA ARG A 81 -3.63 0.74 6.06
C ARG A 81 -5.08 1.06 6.38
N MET A 82 -5.29 2.12 7.17
CA MET A 82 -6.63 2.60 7.52
C MET A 82 -7.44 3.00 6.26
N GLY A 83 -6.80 3.62 5.27
CA GLY A 83 -7.42 3.98 3.99
C GLY A 83 -7.78 2.80 3.10
N CYS A 84 -7.03 1.71 3.19
CA CYS A 84 -7.27 0.46 2.49
C CYS A 84 -8.32 -0.41 3.18
N GLY A 85 -8.78 -0.03 4.38
CA GLY A 85 -9.79 -0.76 5.16
C GLY A 85 -9.22 -1.90 5.99
N GLU A 86 -7.93 -1.84 6.35
CA GLU A 86 -7.32 -2.67 7.40
C GLU A 86 -7.71 -2.17 8.80
#